data_AF-A0A392P4C4-F1
#
_entry.id   AF-A0A392P4C4-F1
#
_cell.length_a   1.000
_cell.length_b   1.000
_cell.length_c   1.000
_cell.angle_alpha   90.00
_cell.angle_beta   90.00
_cell.angle_gamma   90.00
#
_symmetry.space_group_name_H-M   'P 1'
#
loop_
_entity.id
_entity.type
_entity.pdbx_description
1 polymer ?
#
loop_
_entity_poly.entity_id
_entity_poly.type
_entity_poly.pdbx_seq_one_letter_code
_entity_poly.pdbx_strand_id
1 'polypeptide(L)'
;MQVSSTWLNHGAGAEGAPKRLTFDEIQSKTYLEVKGTGTANQCPTIDGGVDSFAFKAGKYNAKKFCLEPTSFTVKAEGVSKSSPLTFQNTKLMTRLTYTLDEIEGPFEVSSDGTVKFEEKDGIDYAAVTVQLPGGERVPFLFTIKQLVASGKPDSFSGEYLVPSYRGSSFLDPKGRGASTGYDNAVALPAGGRGDE
;
A
#
# COMPACT_ATOMS: atom_id res chain seq x y z
N MET A 1 21.79 0.26 37.81
CA MET A 1 22.89 0.20 36.83
C MET A 1 22.38 -0.62 35.66
N GLN A 2 21.73 0.03 34.71
CA GLN A 2 20.99 -0.60 33.62
C GLN A 2 21.60 -0.10 32.32
N VAL A 3 22.36 -0.97 31.66
CA VAL A 3 23.10 -0.66 30.44
C VAL A 3 22.13 -0.87 29.28
N SER A 4 21.66 0.22 28.69
CA SER A 4 20.96 0.19 27.40
C SER A 4 22.01 0.23 26.30
N SER A 5 22.18 -0.87 25.58
CA SER A 5 23.14 -1.01 24.48
C SER A 5 22.49 -0.59 23.15
N THR A 6 22.66 0.67 22.78
CA THR A 6 22.41 1.17 21.42
C THR A 6 23.57 0.75 20.51
N TRP A 7 23.33 -0.21 19.62
CA TRP A 7 24.19 -0.47 18.48
C TRP A 7 23.85 0.52 17.36
N LEU A 8 24.64 1.58 17.23
CA LEU A 8 24.65 2.48 16.07
C LEU A 8 25.60 1.90 15.01
N ASN A 9 25.03 1.39 13.91
CA ASN A 9 25.81 1.08 12.72
C ASN A 9 25.69 2.29 11.77
N HIS A 10 26.74 3.11 11.72
CA HIS A 10 26.85 4.24 10.80
C HIS A 10 27.27 3.76 9.40
N GLY A 11 26.33 3.76 8.47
CA GLY A 11 26.59 3.67 7.03
C GLY A 11 25.91 4.86 6.34
N ALA A 12 26.69 5.65 5.61
CA ALA A 12 26.28 6.92 5.01
C ALA A 12 25.03 6.80 4.11
N GLY A 13 24.03 7.65 4.37
CA GLY A 13 22.86 7.83 3.50
C GLY A 13 21.47 7.77 4.16
N ALA A 14 21.36 7.63 5.48
CA ALA A 14 20.07 7.61 6.17
C ALA A 14 19.95 8.78 7.15
N GLU A 15 19.55 9.95 6.67
CA GLU A 15 18.69 10.78 7.52
C GLU A 15 17.47 9.89 7.84
N GLY A 16 17.19 9.71 9.13
CA GLY A 16 16.10 8.84 9.58
C GLY A 16 14.76 9.22 8.93
N ALA A 17 13.80 8.30 8.98
CA ALA A 17 12.45 8.59 8.47
C ALA A 17 11.96 9.94 9.04
N PRO A 18 11.49 10.87 8.18
CA PRO A 18 11.13 12.21 8.63
C PRO A 18 9.99 12.14 9.66
N LYS A 19 9.95 13.12 10.57
CA LYS A 19 8.83 13.28 11.49
C LYS A 19 7.54 13.46 10.67
N ARG A 20 6.48 12.76 11.05
CA ARG A 20 5.14 13.02 10.50
C ARG A 20 4.68 14.44 10.87
N LEU A 21 4.07 15.11 9.90
CA LEU A 21 3.64 16.49 9.99
C LEU A 21 2.13 16.59 9.86
N THR A 22 1.56 17.67 10.38
CA THR A 22 0.16 18.03 10.13
C THR A 22 -0.05 18.47 8.68
N PHE A 23 -1.30 18.46 8.22
CA PHE A 23 -1.63 18.91 6.87
C PHE A 23 -1.21 20.37 6.63
N ASP A 24 -1.43 21.26 7.60
CA ASP A 24 -1.05 22.67 7.49
C ASP A 24 0.47 22.88 7.40
N GLU A 25 1.24 22.11 8.18
CA GLU A 25 2.71 22.11 8.08
C GLU A 25 3.19 21.63 6.71
N ILE A 26 2.56 20.59 6.14
CA ILE A 26 2.88 20.12 4.79
C ILE A 26 2.58 21.22 3.76
N GLN A 27 1.42 21.88 3.87
CA GLN A 27 1.02 22.96 2.96
C GLN A 27 1.90 24.21 3.10
N SER A 28 2.53 24.42 4.25
CA SER A 28 3.48 25.52 4.46
C SER A 28 4.82 25.32 3.74
N LYS A 29 5.13 24.09 3.32
CA LYS A 29 6.39 23.76 2.64
C LYS A 29 6.23 23.90 1.14
N THR A 30 7.26 24.40 0.51
CA THR A 30 7.40 24.40 -0.94
C THR A 30 7.73 23.00 -1.44
N TYR A 31 7.42 22.73 -2.71
CA TYR A 31 7.76 21.46 -3.35
C TYR A 31 9.27 21.10 -3.21
N LEU A 32 10.16 22.09 -3.33
CA LEU A 32 11.60 21.85 -3.23
C LEU A 32 12.06 21.46 -1.82
N GLU A 33 11.35 21.89 -0.79
CA GLU A 33 11.63 21.51 0.60
C GLU A 33 11.14 20.09 0.93
N VAL A 34 10.12 19.61 0.24
CA VAL A 34 9.58 18.24 0.41
C VAL A 34 10.32 17.23 -0.47
N LYS A 35 10.83 17.67 -1.63
CA LYS A 35 11.47 16.81 -2.61
C LYS A 35 12.71 16.11 -2.03
N GLY A 36 12.65 14.78 -1.97
CA GLY A 36 13.77 13.94 -1.56
C GLY A 36 13.86 13.67 -0.05
N THR A 37 13.03 14.31 0.78
CA THR A 37 13.01 14.06 2.23
C THR A 37 12.26 12.78 2.61
N GLY A 38 11.37 12.31 1.74
CA GLY A 38 10.46 11.19 2.00
C GLY A 38 9.13 11.59 2.65
N THR A 39 8.96 12.87 3.04
CA THR A 39 7.72 13.38 3.66
C THR A 39 6.51 13.23 2.74
N ALA A 40 6.69 13.33 1.41
CA ALA A 40 5.61 13.16 0.44
C ALA A 40 4.97 11.76 0.42
N ASN A 41 5.60 10.75 1.02
CA ASN A 41 5.05 9.40 1.13
C ASN A 41 4.47 9.14 2.53
N GLN A 42 4.27 10.16 3.36
CA GLN A 42 3.68 10.05 4.68
C GLN A 42 2.29 10.64 4.70
N CYS A 43 1.38 10.03 5.46
CA CYS A 43 0.07 10.64 5.69
C CYS A 43 0.17 11.79 6.71
N PRO A 44 -0.60 12.87 6.54
CA PRO A 44 -0.69 13.91 7.54
C PRO A 44 -1.17 13.36 8.88
N THR A 45 -0.60 13.86 9.98
CA THR A 45 -1.10 13.59 11.33
C THR A 45 -2.05 14.68 11.80
N ILE A 46 -2.83 14.36 12.83
CA ILE A 46 -3.65 15.34 13.53
C ILE A 46 -2.94 15.63 14.85
N ASP A 47 -2.36 16.84 14.97
CA ASP A 47 -1.79 17.31 16.21
C ASP A 47 -2.88 18.04 17.01
N GLY A 48 -3.21 17.50 18.18
CA GLY A 48 -4.42 17.87 18.90
C GLY A 48 -5.66 17.19 18.32
N GLY A 49 -6.85 17.52 18.83
CA GLY A 49 -8.11 16.90 18.42
C GLY A 49 -8.79 16.10 19.54
N VAL A 50 -9.67 15.19 19.14
CA VAL A 50 -10.47 14.37 20.05
C VAL A 50 -10.21 12.91 19.73
N ASP A 51 -9.98 12.09 20.76
CA ASP A 51 -9.63 10.66 20.61
C ASP A 51 -10.78 9.76 20.13
N SER A 52 -11.99 10.31 20.00
CA SER A 52 -13.18 9.58 19.58
C SER A 52 -13.82 10.18 18.34
N PHE A 53 -14.53 9.34 17.60
CA PHE A 53 -15.29 9.76 16.43
C PHE A 53 -16.53 10.55 16.85
N ALA A 54 -16.44 11.89 16.82
CA ALA A 54 -17.48 12.81 17.29
C ALA A 54 -18.20 13.57 16.16
N PHE A 55 -18.25 13.01 14.95
CA PHE A 55 -18.94 13.64 13.82
C PHE A 55 -20.46 13.49 13.94
N LYS A 56 -21.20 14.54 13.55
CA LYS A 56 -22.66 14.48 13.48
C LYS A 56 -23.09 13.54 12.35
N ALA A 57 -24.23 12.89 12.53
CA ALA A 57 -24.86 12.15 11.44
C ALA A 57 -25.10 13.06 10.23
N GLY A 58 -24.84 12.56 9.03
CA GLY A 58 -24.90 13.33 7.80
C GLY A 58 -24.03 12.77 6.69
N LYS A 59 -24.07 13.45 5.54
CA LYS A 59 -23.27 13.11 4.37
C LYS A 59 -22.04 14.01 4.30
N TYR A 60 -20.88 13.40 4.28
CA TYR A 60 -19.58 14.05 4.11
C TYR A 60 -18.93 13.54 2.82
N ASN A 61 -17.85 14.18 2.42
CA ASN A 61 -16.98 13.70 1.36
C ASN A 61 -15.56 13.65 1.90
N ALA A 62 -14.94 12.47 1.82
CA ALA A 62 -13.50 12.34 2.00
C ALA A 62 -12.80 13.01 0.80
N LYS A 63 -11.71 13.74 1.06
CA LYS A 63 -10.99 14.52 0.03
C LYS A 63 -9.50 14.22 -0.05
N LYS A 64 -8.88 13.91 1.09
CA LYS A 64 -7.44 13.60 1.21
C LYS A 64 -7.28 12.36 2.07
N PHE A 65 -8.01 11.31 1.71
CA PHE A 65 -7.89 10.05 2.42
C PHE A 65 -6.56 9.40 2.03
N CYS A 66 -5.71 9.17 3.02
CA CYS A 66 -4.36 8.68 2.84
C CYS A 66 -4.14 7.41 3.67
N LEU A 67 -3.48 6.41 3.07
CA LEU A 67 -3.10 5.16 3.71
C LEU A 67 -1.60 4.95 3.57
N GLU A 68 -0.88 5.05 4.69
CA GLU A 68 0.56 4.79 4.81
C GLU A 68 0.79 3.46 5.54
N PRO A 69 0.99 2.35 4.80
CA PRO A 69 1.42 1.09 5.38
C PRO A 69 2.70 1.22 6.21
N THR A 70 2.69 0.66 7.42
CA THR A 70 3.86 0.61 8.31
C THR A 70 4.58 -0.73 8.26
N SER A 71 3.91 -1.78 7.80
CA SER A 71 4.45 -3.13 7.66
C SER A 71 3.77 -3.87 6.52
N PHE A 72 4.56 -4.65 5.79
CA PHE A 72 4.08 -5.62 4.82
C PHE A 72 4.50 -7.01 5.26
N THR A 73 3.52 -7.88 5.49
CA THR A 73 3.76 -9.29 5.79
C THR A 73 3.13 -10.14 4.70
N VAL A 74 3.85 -11.18 4.29
CA VAL A 74 3.38 -12.09 3.24
C VAL A 74 3.23 -13.47 3.85
N LYS A 75 2.08 -14.09 3.59
CA LYS A 75 1.81 -15.45 4.00
C LYS A 75 2.55 -16.39 3.06
N ALA A 76 3.55 -17.10 3.59
CA ALA A 76 4.38 -18.01 2.82
C ALA A 76 4.46 -19.36 3.52
N GLU A 77 4.78 -20.41 2.74
CA GLU A 77 5.06 -21.74 3.29
C GLU A 77 6.24 -21.66 4.26
N GLY A 78 6.16 -22.43 5.35
CA GLY A 78 7.29 -22.59 6.25
C GLY A 78 8.42 -23.36 5.56
N VAL A 79 9.64 -23.24 6.09
CA VAL A 79 10.85 -23.93 5.57
C VAL A 79 10.69 -25.47 5.56
N SER A 80 9.73 -26.02 6.30
CA SER A 80 9.42 -27.45 6.33
C SER A 80 8.04 -27.74 5.72
N LYS A 81 7.93 -28.87 5.01
CA LYS A 81 6.71 -29.33 4.31
C LYS A 81 5.47 -29.52 5.21
N SER A 82 5.61 -29.49 6.55
CA SER A 82 4.50 -29.66 7.49
C SER A 82 4.20 -28.42 8.36
N SER A 83 4.87 -27.29 8.12
CA SER A 83 4.62 -26.07 8.88
C SER A 83 3.36 -25.36 8.37
N PRO A 84 2.50 -24.83 9.25
CA PRO A 84 1.36 -24.02 8.83
C PRO A 84 1.85 -22.76 8.09
N LEU A 85 1.05 -22.29 7.13
CA LEU A 85 1.28 -21.02 6.45
C LEU A 85 1.21 -19.86 7.46
N THR A 86 2.33 -19.18 7.68
CA THR A 86 2.42 -18.03 8.59
C THR A 86 2.79 -16.77 7.83
N PHE A 87 2.37 -15.62 8.38
CA PHE A 87 2.80 -14.32 7.87
C PHE A 87 4.25 -14.07 8.27
N GLN A 88 5.10 -13.87 7.26
CA GLN A 88 6.51 -13.57 7.45
C GLN A 88 6.76 -12.08 7.22
N ASN A 89 7.65 -11.51 8.02
CA ASN A 89 8.12 -10.14 7.82
C ASN A 89 8.90 -10.04 6.52
N THR A 90 8.73 -8.94 5.80
CA THR A 90 9.35 -8.72 4.50
C THR A 90 10.21 -7.46 4.49
N LYS A 91 11.08 -7.34 3.48
CA LYS A 91 11.85 -6.13 3.20
C LYS A 91 11.28 -5.43 1.98
N LEU A 92 10.91 -4.16 2.12
CA LEU A 92 10.41 -3.34 1.02
C LEU A 92 11.53 -3.06 0.00
N MET A 93 11.25 -3.29 -1.29
CA MET A 93 12.21 -3.11 -2.39
C MET A 93 11.94 -1.88 -3.24
N THR A 94 10.69 -1.41 -3.31
CA THR A 94 10.25 -0.33 -4.20
C THR A 94 10.43 1.08 -3.63
N ARG A 95 11.12 1.23 -2.48
CA ARG A 95 11.31 2.52 -1.79
C ARG A 95 9.98 3.17 -1.42
N LEU A 96 9.94 4.50 -1.26
CA LEU A 96 8.81 5.31 -0.80
C LEU A 96 7.79 5.57 -1.93
N THR A 97 7.14 4.51 -2.41
CA THR A 97 6.13 4.57 -3.50
C THR A 97 4.88 3.75 -3.19
N TYR A 98 4.56 3.57 -1.90
CA TYR A 98 3.56 2.60 -1.44
C TYR A 98 2.36 3.24 -0.74
N THR A 99 2.41 4.53 -0.45
CA THR A 99 1.33 5.25 0.20
C THR A 99 0.23 5.55 -0.83
N LEU A 100 -1.02 5.34 -0.43
CA LEU A 100 -2.18 5.77 -1.20
C LEU A 100 -2.58 7.15 -0.69
N ASP A 101 -2.89 8.08 -1.58
CA ASP A 101 -3.14 9.47 -1.22
C ASP A 101 -4.15 10.12 -2.16
N GLU A 102 -4.67 11.27 -1.73
CA GLU A 102 -5.66 12.07 -2.45
C GLU A 102 -6.91 11.28 -2.84
N ILE A 103 -7.26 10.26 -2.05
CA ILE A 103 -8.46 9.47 -2.28
C ILE A 103 -9.70 10.28 -1.87
N GLU A 104 -10.67 10.31 -2.77
CA GLU A 104 -11.95 10.99 -2.61
C GLU A 104 -13.13 10.00 -2.64
N GLY A 105 -14.21 10.37 -1.96
CA GLY A 105 -15.42 9.57 -1.97
C GLY A 105 -16.47 9.96 -0.93
N PRO A 106 -17.74 9.58 -1.12
CA PRO A 106 -18.78 9.84 -0.14
C PRO A 106 -18.48 9.09 1.17
N PHE A 107 -18.66 9.81 2.27
CA PHE A 107 -18.50 9.31 3.62
C PHE A 107 -19.76 9.64 4.43
N GLU A 108 -20.62 8.65 4.64
CA GLU A 108 -21.90 8.83 5.32
C GLU A 108 -21.77 8.39 6.79
N VAL A 109 -22.24 9.24 7.69
CA VAL A 109 -22.38 8.94 9.12
C VAL A 109 -23.86 8.76 9.43
N SER A 110 -24.24 7.55 9.79
CA SER A 110 -25.60 7.18 10.16
C SER A 110 -25.97 7.68 11.57
N SER A 111 -27.27 7.80 11.84
CA SER A 111 -27.77 8.21 13.16
C SER A 111 -27.49 7.21 14.27
N ASP A 112 -27.21 5.95 13.94
CA ASP A 112 -26.81 4.89 14.86
C ASP A 112 -25.30 4.89 15.17
N GLY A 113 -24.56 5.85 14.62
CA GLY A 113 -23.11 5.98 14.79
C GLY A 113 -22.30 5.07 13.86
N THR A 114 -22.92 4.35 12.92
CA THR A 114 -22.19 3.64 11.87
C THR A 114 -21.72 4.58 10.78
N VAL A 115 -20.65 4.18 10.09
CA VAL A 115 -20.08 4.90 8.95
C VAL A 115 -20.13 4.04 7.71
N LYS A 116 -20.26 4.70 6.56
CA LYS A 116 -20.11 4.08 5.24
C LYS A 116 -19.23 4.95 4.37
N PHE A 117 -18.11 4.40 3.93
CA PHE A 117 -17.19 5.03 3.00
C PHE A 117 -17.24 4.29 1.66
N GLU A 118 -17.34 5.03 0.56
CA GLU A 118 -17.14 4.47 -0.78
C GLU A 118 -16.01 5.22 -1.48
N GLU A 119 -14.97 4.50 -1.89
CA GLU A 119 -13.89 5.03 -2.72
C GLU A 119 -14.42 5.32 -4.15
N LYS A 120 -13.97 6.43 -4.75
CA LYS A 120 -14.38 6.85 -6.10
C LYS A 120 -13.22 7.26 -7.01
N ASP A 121 -12.25 8.01 -6.48
CA ASP A 121 -11.13 8.52 -7.25
C ASP A 121 -9.92 8.76 -6.33
N GLY A 122 -8.75 9.02 -6.94
CA GLY A 122 -7.49 9.33 -6.29
C GLY A 122 -6.39 8.32 -6.62
N ILE A 123 -5.28 8.40 -5.88
CA ILE A 123 -4.17 7.44 -5.99
C ILE A 123 -4.49 6.25 -5.09
N ASP A 124 -5.42 5.43 -5.54
CA ASP A 124 -6.05 4.28 -4.85
C ASP A 124 -5.34 2.93 -5.11
N TYR A 125 -4.20 2.95 -5.80
CA TYR A 125 -3.31 1.79 -5.95
C TYR A 125 -1.83 2.17 -6.01
N ALA A 126 -0.98 1.28 -5.49
CA ALA A 126 0.46 1.39 -5.52
C ALA A 126 1.10 0.02 -5.83
N ALA A 127 1.99 -0.01 -6.83
CA ALA A 127 2.74 -1.22 -7.17
C ALA A 127 3.90 -1.40 -6.18
N VAL A 128 3.82 -2.44 -5.36
CA VAL A 128 4.79 -2.72 -4.30
C VAL A 128 5.52 -4.02 -4.61
N THR A 129 6.82 -4.06 -4.32
CA THR A 129 7.57 -5.32 -4.29
C THR A 129 8.24 -5.43 -2.95
N VAL A 130 8.03 -6.57 -2.30
CA VAL A 130 8.72 -6.93 -1.06
C VAL A 130 9.57 -8.17 -1.29
N GLN A 131 10.57 -8.34 -0.43
CA GLN A 131 11.45 -9.49 -0.43
C GLN A 131 11.22 -10.30 0.83
N LEU A 132 10.91 -11.59 0.65
CA LEU A 132 10.81 -12.57 1.72
C LEU A 132 12.21 -12.93 2.26
N PRO A 133 12.30 -13.45 3.49
CA PRO A 133 13.49 -14.17 3.94
C PRO A 133 13.84 -15.27 2.94
N GLY A 134 15.10 -15.38 2.53
CA GLY A 134 15.52 -16.31 1.46
C GLY A 134 15.65 -15.67 0.07
N GLY A 135 15.20 -14.42 -0.09
CA GLY A 135 15.53 -13.60 -1.25
C GLY A 135 14.46 -13.57 -2.35
N GLU A 136 13.41 -14.39 -2.22
CA GLU A 136 12.23 -14.36 -3.10
C GLU A 136 11.56 -12.98 -3.07
N ARG A 137 11.16 -12.50 -4.26
CA ARG A 137 10.49 -11.21 -4.41
C ARG A 137 9.04 -11.42 -4.79
N VAL A 138 8.15 -10.83 -4.00
CA VAL A 138 6.70 -10.91 -4.19
C VAL A 138 6.21 -9.53 -4.63
N PRO A 139 5.88 -9.33 -5.93
CA PRO A 139 5.21 -8.14 -6.39
C PRO A 139 3.70 -8.23 -6.12
N PHE A 140 3.11 -7.14 -5.63
CA PHE A 140 1.67 -7.04 -5.45
C PHE A 140 1.21 -5.58 -5.65
N LEU A 141 -0.10 -5.41 -5.84
CA LEU A 141 -0.72 -4.10 -5.91
C LEU A 141 -1.39 -3.82 -4.56
N PHE A 142 -0.84 -2.89 -3.79
CA PHE A 142 -1.55 -2.37 -2.61
C PHE A 142 -2.63 -1.43 -3.11
N THR A 143 -3.90 -1.72 -2.84
CA THR A 143 -5.01 -0.96 -3.43
C THR A 143 -6.25 -1.01 -2.55
N ILE A 144 -7.10 -0.01 -2.71
CA ILE A 144 -8.46 0.02 -2.17
C ILE A 144 -9.48 0.38 -3.26
N LYS A 145 -9.19 0.03 -4.52
CA LYS A 145 -10.06 0.27 -5.67
C LYS A 145 -11.47 -0.24 -5.43
N GLN A 146 -12.46 0.61 -5.68
CA GLN A 146 -13.89 0.29 -5.50
C GLN A 146 -14.22 -0.17 -4.07
N LEU A 147 -13.47 0.32 -3.07
CA LEU A 147 -13.73 0.00 -1.68
C LEU A 147 -15.13 0.48 -1.27
N VAL A 148 -15.92 -0.42 -0.72
CA VAL A 148 -17.16 -0.10 0.00
C VAL A 148 -17.00 -0.58 1.43
N ALA A 149 -16.67 0.34 2.33
CA ALA A 149 -16.39 0.03 3.73
C ALA A 149 -17.54 0.49 4.63
N SER A 150 -17.99 -0.36 5.53
CA SER A 150 -19.09 -0.06 6.46
C SER A 150 -18.85 -0.68 7.83
N GLY A 151 -19.40 -0.05 8.86
CA GLY A 151 -19.30 -0.55 10.24
C GLY A 151 -19.25 0.59 11.24
N LYS A 152 -18.71 0.31 12.44
CA LYS A 152 -18.49 1.35 13.44
C LYS A 152 -17.15 2.05 13.18
N PRO A 153 -16.99 3.32 13.55
CA PRO A 153 -15.71 4.03 13.42
C PRO A 153 -14.51 3.28 14.03
N ASP A 154 -14.73 2.55 15.13
CA ASP A 154 -13.67 1.75 15.79
C ASP A 154 -13.20 0.56 14.94
N SER A 155 -14.09 0.02 14.09
CA SER A 155 -13.81 -1.10 13.20
C SER A 155 -14.88 -1.15 12.12
N PHE A 156 -14.55 -0.62 10.95
CA PHE A 156 -15.34 -0.75 9.75
C PHE A 156 -14.55 -1.57 8.72
N SER A 157 -15.27 -2.36 7.94
CA SER A 157 -14.69 -3.32 7.00
C SER A 157 -15.35 -3.17 5.64
N GLY A 158 -14.61 -3.50 4.60
CA GLY A 158 -15.12 -3.43 3.23
C GLY A 158 -14.36 -4.37 2.33
N GLU A 159 -15.01 -4.71 1.22
CA GLU A 159 -14.39 -5.38 0.10
C GLU A 159 -13.89 -4.35 -0.90
N TYR A 160 -12.81 -4.69 -1.60
CA TYR A 160 -12.18 -3.88 -2.63
C TYR A 160 -11.66 -4.79 -3.74
N LEU A 161 -11.49 -4.21 -4.92
CA LEU A 161 -10.96 -4.89 -6.08
C LEU A 161 -9.43 -4.89 -6.04
N VAL A 162 -8.81 -6.05 -6.29
CA VAL A 162 -7.37 -6.16 -6.59
C VAL A 162 -7.22 -6.49 -8.08
N PRO A 163 -6.94 -5.50 -8.95
CA PRO A 163 -6.65 -5.76 -10.34
C PRO A 163 -5.39 -6.61 -10.53
N SER A 164 -5.24 -7.20 -11.71
CA SER A 164 -3.97 -7.82 -12.12
C SER A 164 -2.82 -6.82 -11.98
N TYR A 165 -1.71 -7.26 -11.37
CA TYR A 165 -0.50 -6.45 -11.23
C TYR A 165 0.09 -6.01 -12.58
N ARG A 166 -0.13 -6.81 -13.63
CA ARG A 166 0.24 -6.47 -15.01
C ARG A 166 -1.00 -6.12 -15.81
N GLY A 167 -0.95 -5.00 -16.53
CA GLY A 167 -2.00 -4.62 -17.48
C GLY A 167 -2.11 -5.62 -18.63
N SER A 168 -3.25 -5.62 -19.33
CA SER A 168 -3.54 -6.58 -20.41
C SER A 168 -2.53 -6.51 -21.55
N SER A 169 -1.94 -5.35 -21.81
CA SER A 169 -0.93 -5.12 -22.84
C SER A 169 0.51 -5.30 -22.36
N PHE A 170 0.73 -5.80 -21.14
CA PHE A 170 2.07 -6.16 -20.67
C PHE A 170 2.60 -7.34 -21.51
N LEU A 171 3.86 -7.26 -21.90
CA LEU A 171 4.55 -8.31 -22.63
C LEU A 171 5.59 -8.97 -21.71
N ASP A 172 5.56 -10.28 -21.63
CA ASP A 172 6.62 -11.05 -21.02
C ASP A 172 7.91 -10.99 -21.87
N PRO A 173 9.05 -11.50 -21.39
CA PRO A 173 10.30 -11.51 -22.15
C PRO A 173 10.25 -12.29 -23.48
N LYS A 174 9.21 -13.10 -23.70
CA LYS A 174 8.97 -13.85 -24.94
C LYS A 174 8.02 -13.10 -25.89
N GLY A 175 7.63 -11.87 -25.54
CA GLY A 175 6.70 -11.07 -26.32
C GLY A 175 5.26 -11.57 -26.24
N ARG A 176 4.91 -12.37 -25.21
CA ARG A 176 3.56 -12.86 -24.97
C ARG A 176 2.81 -11.90 -24.06
N GLY A 177 1.52 -11.72 -24.29
CA GLY A 177 0.67 -10.88 -23.47
C GLY A 177 -0.80 -11.29 -23.59
N ALA A 178 -1.68 -10.62 -22.84
CA ALA A 178 -3.08 -11.00 -22.81
C ALA A 178 -3.87 -10.39 -23.97
N SER A 179 -3.77 -9.07 -24.19
CA SER A 179 -4.47 -8.37 -25.28
C SER A 179 -3.62 -8.14 -26.53
N THR A 180 -2.29 -8.20 -26.39
CA THR A 180 -1.32 -8.02 -27.48
C THR A 180 -0.12 -8.92 -27.22
N GLY A 181 0.65 -9.21 -28.28
CA GLY A 181 1.79 -10.11 -28.23
C GLY A 181 1.48 -11.47 -28.84
N TYR A 182 2.44 -12.38 -28.75
CA TYR A 182 2.27 -13.76 -29.14
C TYR A 182 1.39 -14.50 -28.12
N ASP A 183 0.60 -15.46 -28.61
CA ASP A 183 -0.19 -16.37 -27.76
C ASP A 183 0.63 -17.59 -27.32
N ASN A 184 1.80 -17.81 -27.90
CA ASN A 184 2.65 -18.97 -27.70
C ASN A 184 4.15 -18.65 -27.64
N ALA A 185 4.97 -19.64 -27.27
CA ALA A 185 6.42 -19.49 -27.23
C ALA A 185 7.04 -19.68 -28.63
N VAL A 186 7.00 -18.63 -29.46
CA VAL A 186 7.44 -18.67 -30.87
C VAL A 186 8.89 -19.11 -31.09
N ALA A 187 9.75 -18.96 -30.08
CA ALA A 187 11.15 -19.41 -30.15
C ALA A 187 11.30 -20.94 -30.12
N LEU A 188 10.26 -21.69 -29.74
CA LEU A 188 10.25 -23.15 -29.66
C LEU A 188 9.17 -23.71 -30.59
N PRO A 189 9.40 -23.79 -31.91
CA PRO A 189 8.34 -24.21 -32.86
C PRO A 189 7.82 -25.63 -32.62
N ALA A 190 8.63 -26.54 -32.04
CA ALA A 190 8.22 -27.91 -31.72
C ALA A 190 7.64 -28.08 -30.31
N GLY A 191 7.89 -27.13 -29.39
CA GLY A 191 7.48 -27.21 -27.98
C GLY A 191 6.49 -26.13 -27.54
N GLY A 192 6.32 -25.06 -28.32
CA GLY A 192 5.62 -23.84 -27.92
C GLY A 192 4.10 -23.95 -27.87
N ARG A 193 3.54 -25.15 -28.10
CA ARG A 193 2.12 -25.48 -27.89
C ARG A 193 1.94 -26.62 -26.87
N GLY A 194 3.02 -27.07 -26.23
CA GLY A 194 2.90 -27.92 -25.05
C GLY A 194 2.33 -27.13 -23.89
N ASP A 195 1.92 -27.81 -22.82
CA ASP A 195 1.31 -27.20 -21.64
C ASP A 195 2.24 -26.21 -20.89
N GLU A 196 3.49 -25.98 -21.38
CA GLU A 196 4.46 -24.96 -20.91
C GLU A 196 5.37 -24.42 -22.03
#